data_AF-A0A160KRC7-F1
#
_entry.id   AF-A0A160KRC7-F1
#
_cell.length_a   1.000
_cell.length_b   1.000
_cell.length_c   1.000
_cell.angle_alpha   90.00
_cell.angle_beta   90.00
_cell.angle_gamma   90.00
#
_symmetry.space_group_name_H-M   'P 1'
#
loop_
_entity.id
_entity.type
_entity.pdbx_description
1 polymer ?
#
loop_
_entity_poly.entity_id
_entity_poly.type
_entity_poly.pdbx_seq_one_letter_code
_entity_poly.pdbx_strand_id
1 'polypeptide(L)'
;MSTGLAEGTPAAPGRLGEAAPQRELFEYLAALTRWLQRTTRELSRVDAAALASPQAENYTADVVLAQSLRESVTRRLAELEVVWDSGRVDVVARERMSQLIWGRLDASGSGAVSLVEAVRLCDAVVGQLRSRLELDPSGTDVAGRIVGVRAEIERCRDLTRDGGGTVDRARAERVDVLRSRLDALAERAGRGADVSGPLGQLESDSARLERDLIIAASERRGLERDRRRARELAEAAERREVPLRELVARCRREIADPPRLAVPDVSRLGEPPLNREELDAHLVRLTAVGRAFDAVEAAYTSPLRERAALGFRLRALRERAEGNGRAATPVGLAAAEEVRAALEAVPCSVPLARHLVEQYDVVTRDLPHHEPAPHRKATP
;
A
#
# COMPACT_ATOMS: atom_id res chain seq x y z
N MET A 1 -10.27 -41.40 -23.28
CA MET A 1 -9.90 -40.37 -24.28
C MET A 1 -10.23 -39.02 -23.67
N SER A 2 -9.24 -38.37 -23.03
CA SER A 2 -9.41 -37.02 -22.50
C SER A 2 -8.95 -36.07 -23.58
N THR A 3 -9.91 -35.31 -24.11
CA THR A 3 -9.71 -34.22 -25.06
C THR A 3 -8.67 -33.25 -24.50
N GLY A 4 -7.56 -33.09 -25.24
CA GLY A 4 -6.61 -32.01 -25.02
C GLY A 4 -7.28 -30.68 -25.31
N LEU A 5 -8.01 -30.17 -24.33
CA LEU A 5 -8.35 -28.75 -24.28
C LEU A 5 -7.02 -28.02 -24.17
N ALA A 6 -6.76 -27.08 -25.08
CA ALA A 6 -5.62 -26.19 -25.03
C ALA A 6 -5.40 -25.71 -23.59
N GLU A 7 -4.24 -26.04 -23.01
CA GLU A 7 -3.86 -25.67 -21.63
C GLU A 7 -3.60 -24.16 -21.54
N GLY A 8 -4.69 -23.39 -21.59
CA GLY A 8 -4.69 -21.93 -21.58
C GLY A 8 -4.43 -21.32 -20.20
N THR A 9 -4.36 -20.00 -20.18
CA THR A 9 -4.25 -19.16 -18.99
C THR A 9 -5.35 -19.52 -17.96
N PRO A 10 -5.02 -19.80 -16.69
CA PRO A 10 -5.97 -20.07 -15.61
C PRO A 10 -7.09 -19.02 -15.52
N ALA A 11 -8.35 -19.48 -15.47
CA ALA A 11 -9.50 -18.62 -15.26
C ALA A 11 -9.65 -18.24 -13.78
N ALA A 12 -9.45 -16.97 -13.45
CA ALA A 12 -9.49 -16.49 -12.08
C ALA A 12 -10.91 -16.43 -11.51
N PRO A 13 -11.14 -16.91 -10.27
CA PRO A 13 -12.44 -16.91 -9.64
C PRO A 13 -12.75 -15.60 -8.92
N GLY A 14 -14.05 -15.32 -8.75
CA GLY A 14 -14.55 -14.18 -7.98
C GLY A 14 -14.06 -12.80 -8.46
N ARG A 15 -14.07 -11.84 -7.53
CA ARG A 15 -13.62 -10.45 -7.74
C ARG A 15 -13.09 -9.85 -6.43
N LEU A 16 -12.44 -8.70 -6.51
CA LEU A 16 -11.92 -7.99 -5.35
C LEU A 16 -13.06 -7.67 -4.36
N GLY A 17 -12.87 -8.01 -3.08
CA GLY A 17 -13.86 -7.77 -2.02
C GLY A 17 -15.01 -8.78 -1.93
N GLU A 18 -14.95 -9.88 -2.70
CA GLU A 18 -15.92 -10.96 -2.63
C GLU A 18 -15.24 -12.29 -2.28
N ALA A 19 -15.84 -13.04 -1.34
CA ALA A 19 -15.36 -14.37 -1.01
C ALA A 19 -15.72 -15.38 -2.11
N ALA A 20 -14.77 -15.68 -2.99
CA ALA A 20 -14.97 -16.60 -4.11
C ALA A 20 -15.39 -18.01 -3.62
N PRO A 21 -16.22 -18.74 -4.39
CA PRO A 21 -16.61 -20.10 -4.02
C PRO A 21 -15.40 -21.02 -3.83
N GLN A 22 -15.43 -21.84 -2.78
CA GLN A 22 -14.30 -22.69 -2.43
C GLN A 22 -13.90 -23.63 -3.58
N ARG A 23 -14.87 -24.22 -4.27
CA ARG A 23 -14.61 -25.12 -5.41
C ARG A 23 -13.83 -24.42 -6.52
N GLU A 24 -14.23 -23.20 -6.87
CA GLU A 24 -13.57 -22.42 -7.91
C GLU A 24 -12.13 -22.04 -7.51
N LEU A 25 -11.90 -21.72 -6.24
CA LEU A 25 -10.56 -21.48 -5.70
C LEU A 25 -9.67 -22.73 -5.80
N PHE A 26 -10.19 -23.91 -5.47
CA PHE A 26 -9.45 -25.18 -5.62
C PHE A 26 -9.08 -25.45 -7.08
N GLU A 27 -10.05 -25.33 -7.98
CA GLU A 27 -9.86 -25.52 -9.43
C GLU A 27 -8.83 -24.53 -9.99
N TYR A 28 -8.89 -23.27 -9.55
CA TYR A 28 -7.94 -22.23 -9.92
C TYR A 28 -6.52 -22.52 -9.43
N LEU A 29 -6.33 -22.90 -8.16
CA LEU A 29 -5.01 -23.25 -7.64
C LEU A 29 -4.40 -24.44 -8.41
N ALA A 30 -5.20 -25.47 -8.67
CA ALA A 30 -4.75 -26.61 -9.45
C ALA A 30 -4.36 -26.22 -10.90
N ALA A 31 -5.14 -25.33 -11.52
CA ALA A 31 -4.83 -24.80 -12.84
C ALA A 31 -3.57 -23.92 -12.83
N LEU A 32 -3.37 -23.10 -11.80
CA LEU A 32 -2.22 -22.23 -11.64
C LEU A 32 -0.92 -23.03 -11.44
N THR A 33 -0.95 -24.11 -10.67
CA THR A 33 0.18 -25.02 -10.49
C THR A 33 0.57 -25.69 -11.81
N ARG A 34 -0.42 -26.19 -12.58
CA ARG A 34 -0.16 -26.76 -13.92
C ARG A 34 0.43 -25.72 -14.87
N TRP A 35 -0.14 -24.52 -14.88
CA TRP A 35 0.34 -23.39 -15.67
C TRP A 35 1.81 -23.05 -15.34
N LEU A 36 2.18 -22.99 -14.04
CA LEU A 36 3.55 -22.73 -13.63
C LEU A 36 4.52 -23.81 -14.12
N GLN A 37 4.13 -25.08 -14.03
CA GLN A 37 4.95 -26.20 -14.51
C GLN A 37 5.18 -26.13 -16.02
N ARG A 38 4.12 -25.86 -16.81
CA ARG A 38 4.21 -25.65 -18.25
C ARG A 38 5.12 -24.47 -18.58
N THR A 39 4.82 -23.31 -18.01
CA THR A 39 5.53 -22.05 -18.27
C THR A 39 7.01 -22.14 -17.89
N THR A 40 7.35 -22.86 -16.82
CA THR A 40 8.75 -23.09 -16.43
C THR A 40 9.50 -23.86 -17.53
N ARG A 41 8.91 -24.94 -18.05
CA ARG A 41 9.53 -25.72 -19.14
C ARG A 41 9.66 -24.91 -20.42
N GLU A 42 8.63 -24.13 -20.74
CA GLU A 42 8.63 -23.25 -21.93
C GLU A 42 9.69 -22.15 -21.82
N LEU A 43 9.78 -21.48 -20.67
CA LEU A 43 10.79 -20.45 -20.44
C LEU A 43 12.20 -20.99 -20.49
N SER A 44 12.48 -22.18 -19.94
CA SER A 44 13.81 -22.80 -20.06
C SER A 44 14.18 -23.08 -21.52
N ARG A 45 13.22 -23.45 -22.37
CA ARG A 45 13.46 -23.65 -23.82
C ARG A 45 13.72 -22.32 -24.53
N VAL A 46 12.89 -21.31 -24.25
CA VAL A 46 13.01 -19.96 -24.83
C VAL A 46 14.33 -19.31 -24.42
N ASP A 47 14.73 -19.42 -23.16
CA ASP A 47 15.99 -18.89 -22.62
C ASP A 47 17.20 -19.56 -23.31
N ALA A 48 17.21 -20.89 -23.39
CA ALA A 48 18.27 -21.62 -24.09
C ALA A 48 18.37 -21.22 -25.58
N ALA A 49 17.24 -21.05 -26.26
CA ALA A 49 17.20 -20.62 -27.65
C ALA A 49 17.64 -19.16 -27.84
N ALA A 50 17.26 -18.27 -26.93
CA ALA A 50 17.70 -16.87 -26.94
C ALA A 50 19.22 -16.76 -26.76
N LEU A 51 19.79 -17.56 -25.84
CA LEU A 51 21.24 -17.64 -25.62
C LEU A 51 22.01 -18.22 -26.82
N ALA A 52 21.41 -19.18 -27.54
CA ALA A 52 21.98 -19.76 -28.75
C ALA A 52 21.84 -18.84 -29.97
N SER A 53 21.04 -17.77 -29.88
CA SER A 53 20.81 -16.84 -30.98
C SER A 53 22.01 -15.91 -31.20
N PRO A 54 22.42 -15.64 -32.45
CA PRO A 54 23.41 -14.60 -32.77
C PRO A 54 22.97 -13.19 -32.34
N GLN A 55 21.69 -13.00 -32.01
CA GLN A 55 21.08 -11.72 -31.62
C GLN A 55 20.57 -11.75 -30.17
N ALA A 56 21.25 -12.47 -29.28
CA ALA A 56 20.81 -12.68 -27.89
C ALA A 56 20.38 -11.38 -27.16
N GLU A 57 21.09 -10.27 -27.38
CA GLU A 57 20.79 -8.95 -26.80
C GLU A 57 19.35 -8.45 -27.12
N ASN A 58 18.79 -8.83 -28.28
CA ASN A 58 17.44 -8.43 -28.71
C ASN A 58 16.31 -9.14 -27.95
N TYR A 59 16.64 -10.15 -27.15
CA TYR A 59 15.68 -10.99 -26.42
C TYR A 59 15.84 -10.88 -24.90
N THR A 60 17.00 -10.43 -24.41
CA THR A 60 17.34 -10.39 -22.98
C THR A 60 16.27 -9.69 -22.15
N ALA A 61 15.80 -8.52 -22.56
CA ALA A 61 14.81 -7.76 -21.80
C ALA A 61 13.47 -8.50 -21.65
N ASP A 62 12.98 -9.11 -22.73
CA ASP A 62 11.73 -9.88 -22.74
C ASP A 62 11.85 -11.18 -21.92
N VAL A 63 13.00 -11.88 -22.00
CA VAL A 63 13.29 -13.08 -21.20
C VAL A 63 13.34 -12.75 -19.71
N VAL A 64 14.05 -11.69 -19.33
CA VAL A 64 14.14 -11.23 -17.93
C VAL A 64 12.75 -10.83 -17.41
N LEU A 65 11.96 -10.10 -18.21
CA LEU A 65 10.59 -9.76 -17.86
C LEU A 65 9.76 -11.02 -17.60
N ALA A 66 9.77 -11.99 -18.51
CA ALA A 66 8.99 -13.22 -18.34
C ALA A 66 9.45 -14.06 -17.13
N GLN A 67 10.76 -14.14 -16.87
CA GLN A 67 11.31 -14.79 -15.67
C GLN A 67 10.82 -14.08 -14.39
N SER A 68 10.88 -12.75 -14.34
CA SER A 68 10.43 -11.98 -13.17
C SER A 68 8.92 -12.11 -12.91
N LEU A 69 8.11 -12.19 -13.96
CA LEU A 69 6.67 -12.42 -13.86
C LEU A 69 6.39 -13.83 -13.32
N ARG A 70 7.04 -14.86 -13.85
CA ARG A 70 6.92 -16.24 -13.34
C ARG A 70 7.27 -16.33 -11.86
N GLU A 71 8.36 -15.68 -11.43
CA GLU A 71 8.77 -15.67 -10.02
C GLU A 71 7.75 -14.96 -9.12
N SER A 72 7.20 -13.84 -9.59
CA SER A 72 6.13 -13.12 -8.88
C SER A 72 4.87 -13.98 -8.73
N VAL A 73 4.48 -14.70 -9.79
CA VAL A 73 3.36 -15.66 -9.75
C VAL A 73 3.65 -16.80 -8.78
N THR A 74 4.88 -17.32 -8.78
CA THR A 74 5.30 -18.41 -7.88
C THR A 74 5.22 -17.98 -6.42
N ARG A 75 5.71 -16.78 -6.10
CA ARG A 75 5.64 -16.20 -4.74
C ARG A 75 4.18 -16.03 -4.29
N ARG A 76 3.33 -15.50 -5.17
CA ARG A 76 1.91 -15.31 -4.86
C ARG A 76 1.14 -16.63 -4.74
N LEU A 77 1.50 -17.66 -5.50
CA LEU A 77 0.95 -19.01 -5.30
C LEU A 77 1.31 -19.53 -3.91
N ALA A 78 2.55 -19.39 -3.46
CA ALA A 78 2.94 -19.79 -2.11
C ALA A 78 2.14 -19.04 -1.02
N GLU A 79 1.90 -17.73 -1.19
CA GLU A 79 1.03 -16.96 -0.29
C GLU A 79 -0.41 -17.50 -0.29
N LEU A 80 -0.96 -17.84 -1.46
CA LEU A 80 -2.30 -18.42 -1.58
C LEU A 80 -2.39 -19.80 -0.92
N GLU A 81 -1.36 -20.65 -1.07
CA GLU A 81 -1.29 -21.98 -0.45
C GLU A 81 -1.26 -21.88 1.07
N VAL A 82 -0.58 -20.86 1.64
CA VAL A 82 -0.60 -20.59 3.08
C VAL A 82 -2.00 -20.22 3.57
N VAL A 83 -2.77 -19.46 2.78
CA VAL A 83 -4.16 -19.10 3.14
C VAL A 83 -5.14 -20.26 2.94
N TRP A 84 -4.86 -21.16 1.99
CA TRP A 84 -5.77 -22.21 1.54
C TRP A 84 -6.08 -23.31 2.58
N ASP A 85 -5.35 -23.37 3.72
CA ASP A 85 -5.53 -24.31 4.84
C ASP A 85 -6.14 -25.68 4.47
N SER A 86 -5.53 -26.36 3.48
CA SER A 86 -5.94 -27.69 3.01
C SER A 86 -7.43 -27.86 2.68
N GLY A 87 -8.13 -26.77 2.30
CA GLY A 87 -9.56 -26.78 1.96
C GLY A 87 -10.53 -26.53 3.14
N ARG A 88 -10.09 -25.97 4.27
CA ARG A 88 -10.99 -25.50 5.35
C ARG A 88 -11.07 -23.97 5.43
N VAL A 89 -11.05 -23.32 4.28
CA VAL A 89 -11.10 -21.85 4.20
C VAL A 89 -12.49 -21.30 4.51
N ASP A 90 -12.57 -20.49 5.56
CA ASP A 90 -13.76 -19.73 5.91
C ASP A 90 -14.01 -18.54 4.96
N VAL A 91 -15.07 -17.77 5.19
CA VAL A 91 -15.42 -16.61 4.34
C VAL A 91 -14.31 -15.58 4.30
N VAL A 92 -13.67 -15.31 5.44
CA VAL A 92 -12.61 -14.29 5.58
C VAL A 92 -11.36 -14.72 4.82
N ALA A 93 -10.96 -15.98 4.93
CA ALA A 93 -9.82 -16.53 4.20
C ALA A 93 -10.10 -16.55 2.69
N ARG A 94 -11.30 -16.92 2.25
CA ARG A 94 -11.68 -16.87 0.82
C ARG A 94 -11.69 -15.45 0.28
N GLU A 95 -12.17 -14.48 1.04
CA GLU A 95 -12.08 -13.06 0.65
C GLU A 95 -10.62 -12.60 0.56
N ARG A 96 -9.78 -13.00 1.52
CA ARG A 96 -8.33 -12.74 1.49
C ARG A 96 -7.66 -13.38 0.27
N MET A 97 -8.08 -14.58 -0.14
CA MET A 97 -7.60 -15.21 -1.37
C MET A 97 -8.03 -14.42 -2.61
N SER A 98 -9.28 -13.97 -2.70
CA SER A 98 -9.72 -13.07 -3.78
C SER A 98 -8.89 -11.79 -3.79
N GLN A 99 -8.56 -11.21 -2.63
CA GLN A 99 -7.66 -10.06 -2.53
C GLN A 99 -6.25 -10.37 -3.04
N LEU A 100 -5.72 -11.56 -2.77
CA LEU A 100 -4.41 -11.99 -3.27
C LEU A 100 -4.40 -12.26 -4.79
N ILE A 101 -5.49 -12.79 -5.35
CA ILE A 101 -5.62 -13.05 -6.79
C ILE A 101 -5.77 -11.75 -7.57
N TRP A 102 -6.63 -10.85 -7.12
CA TRP A 102 -6.96 -9.61 -7.82
C TRP A 102 -6.10 -8.42 -7.38
N GLY A 103 -5.34 -8.56 -6.29
CA GLY A 103 -4.45 -7.54 -5.74
C GLY A 103 -3.11 -7.46 -6.45
N ARG A 104 -2.42 -6.33 -6.25
CA ARG A 104 -1.11 -6.04 -6.87
C ARG A 104 -0.04 -7.05 -6.44
N LEU A 105 0.83 -7.36 -7.40
CA LEU A 105 2.13 -7.96 -7.16
C LEU A 105 3.18 -6.86 -7.03
N ASP A 106 4.04 -6.99 -6.02
CA ASP A 106 5.26 -6.21 -5.93
C ASP A 106 6.31 -6.89 -6.79
N ALA A 107 6.35 -6.50 -8.07
CA ALA A 107 7.36 -6.96 -9.00
C ALA A 107 8.28 -5.78 -9.33
N SER A 108 9.54 -5.88 -8.92
CA SER A 108 10.59 -4.92 -9.27
C SER A 108 10.76 -4.89 -10.79
N GLY A 109 10.14 -3.92 -11.45
CA GLY A 109 10.29 -3.66 -12.89
C GLY A 109 9.11 -4.03 -13.80
N SER A 110 8.04 -4.68 -13.31
CA SER A 110 6.87 -5.03 -14.14
C SER A 110 5.57 -4.39 -13.64
N GLY A 111 5.42 -3.08 -13.87
CA GLY A 111 4.23 -2.31 -13.47
C GLY A 111 3.79 -2.69 -12.05
N ALA A 112 2.51 -2.72 -11.76
CA ALA A 112 2.06 -3.62 -10.72
C ALA A 112 0.76 -4.23 -11.13
N VAL A 113 0.95 -5.34 -11.81
CA VAL A 113 -0.11 -6.18 -12.31
C VAL A 113 -0.66 -7.05 -11.17
N SER A 114 -1.92 -7.43 -11.30
CA SER A 114 -2.49 -8.49 -10.44
C SER A 114 -1.90 -9.86 -10.77
N LEU A 115 -2.19 -10.90 -9.98
CA LEU A 115 -1.81 -12.28 -10.31
C LEU A 115 -2.35 -12.70 -11.68
N VAL A 116 -3.62 -12.41 -11.92
CA VAL A 116 -4.31 -12.72 -13.18
C VAL A 116 -3.61 -12.06 -14.36
N GLU A 117 -3.24 -10.80 -14.19
CA GLU A 117 -2.53 -10.03 -15.21
C GLU A 117 -1.10 -10.50 -15.41
N ALA A 118 -0.37 -10.86 -14.35
CA ALA A 118 0.98 -11.38 -14.47
C ALA A 118 1.03 -12.73 -15.19
N VAL A 119 0.07 -13.61 -14.92
CA VAL A 119 -0.08 -14.89 -15.65
C VAL A 119 -0.31 -14.63 -17.14
N ARG A 120 -1.27 -13.74 -17.49
CA ARG A 120 -1.56 -13.38 -18.88
C ARG A 120 -0.37 -12.70 -19.57
N LEU A 121 0.26 -11.76 -18.87
CA LEU A 121 1.41 -11.01 -19.37
C LEU A 121 2.60 -11.95 -19.62
N CYS A 122 2.82 -12.92 -18.74
CA CYS A 122 3.84 -13.93 -18.92
C CYS A 122 3.54 -14.82 -20.14
N ASP A 123 2.32 -15.34 -20.27
CA ASP A 123 1.91 -16.11 -21.46
C ASP A 123 2.10 -15.31 -22.76
N ALA A 124 1.71 -14.03 -22.78
CA ALA A 124 1.87 -13.15 -23.95
C ALA A 124 3.34 -12.91 -24.31
N VAL A 125 4.21 -12.63 -23.34
CA VAL A 125 5.65 -12.43 -23.57
C VAL A 125 6.32 -13.73 -24.02
N VAL A 126 5.98 -14.88 -23.41
CA VAL A 126 6.49 -16.20 -23.82
C VAL A 126 6.04 -16.54 -25.24
N GLY A 127 4.77 -16.28 -25.58
CA GLY A 127 4.25 -16.48 -26.94
C GLY A 127 4.99 -15.61 -27.97
N GLN A 128 5.20 -14.33 -27.66
CA GLN A 128 5.97 -13.41 -28.51
C GLN A 128 7.42 -13.88 -28.71
N LEU A 129 8.08 -14.34 -27.65
CA LEU A 129 9.45 -14.86 -27.73
C LEU A 129 9.52 -16.14 -28.56
N ARG A 130 8.58 -17.08 -28.39
CA ARG A 130 8.48 -18.30 -29.21
C ARG A 130 8.34 -17.99 -30.68
N SER A 131 7.48 -17.03 -31.03
CA SER A 131 7.26 -16.60 -32.41
C SER A 131 8.53 -15.98 -33.01
N ARG A 132 9.18 -15.05 -32.28
CA ARG A 132 10.40 -14.38 -32.76
C ARG A 132 11.63 -15.29 -32.88
N LEU A 133 11.71 -16.32 -32.04
CA LEU A 133 12.79 -17.32 -32.05
C LEU A 133 12.47 -18.52 -32.96
N GLU A 134 11.34 -18.48 -33.68
CA GLU A 134 10.89 -19.54 -34.59
C GLU A 134 10.82 -20.94 -33.92
N LEU A 135 10.55 -20.98 -32.62
CA LEU A 135 10.53 -22.22 -31.83
C LEU A 135 9.26 -23.05 -32.03
N ASP A 136 8.38 -22.62 -32.93
CA ASP A 136 7.09 -23.26 -33.16
C ASP A 136 7.02 -23.93 -34.54
N PRO A 137 7.22 -25.27 -34.62
CA PRO A 137 6.94 -26.04 -35.83
C PRO A 137 5.47 -26.47 -35.97
N SER A 138 4.53 -25.97 -35.15
CA SER A 138 3.12 -26.41 -35.19
C SER A 138 2.28 -25.71 -36.28
N GLY A 139 2.71 -25.85 -37.55
CA GLY A 139 1.96 -25.39 -38.72
C GLY A 139 0.66 -26.17 -39.02
N THR A 140 0.25 -27.14 -38.19
CA THR A 140 -0.80 -28.10 -38.54
C THR A 140 -2.18 -27.84 -37.91
N ASP A 141 -2.29 -27.12 -36.79
CA ASP A 141 -3.60 -26.80 -36.16
C ASP A 141 -4.01 -25.34 -36.35
N VAL A 142 -4.34 -24.98 -37.59
CA VAL A 142 -4.81 -23.63 -37.93
C VAL A 142 -6.13 -23.28 -37.23
N ALA A 143 -7.02 -24.27 -37.05
CA ALA A 143 -8.33 -24.05 -36.44
C ALA A 143 -8.21 -23.71 -34.94
N GLY A 144 -7.41 -24.45 -34.18
CA GLY A 144 -7.15 -24.16 -32.76
C GLY A 144 -6.46 -22.81 -32.57
N ARG A 145 -5.49 -22.47 -33.43
CA ARG A 145 -4.81 -21.16 -33.42
C ARG A 145 -5.79 -20.00 -33.65
N ILE A 146 -6.66 -20.10 -34.66
CA ILE A 146 -7.70 -19.10 -34.91
C ILE A 146 -8.59 -18.90 -33.67
N VAL A 147 -9.01 -19.99 -33.01
CA VAL A 147 -9.80 -19.91 -31.77
C VAL A 147 -9.02 -19.21 -30.65
N GLY A 148 -7.74 -19.51 -30.50
CA GLY A 148 -6.84 -18.86 -29.53
C GLY A 148 -6.75 -17.34 -29.73
N VAL A 149 -6.46 -16.90 -30.95
CA VAL A 149 -6.39 -15.47 -31.30
C VAL A 149 -7.73 -14.79 -31.09
N ARG A 150 -8.85 -15.46 -31.42
CA ARG A 150 -10.20 -14.91 -31.22
C ARG A 150 -10.47 -14.65 -29.74
N ALA A 151 -10.10 -15.60 -28.87
CA ALA A 151 -10.21 -15.44 -27.42
C ALA A 151 -9.32 -14.31 -26.89
N GLU A 152 -8.13 -14.11 -27.46
CA GLU A 152 -7.22 -13.03 -27.10
C GLU A 152 -7.73 -11.64 -27.50
N ILE A 153 -8.29 -11.51 -28.69
CA ILE A 153 -8.90 -10.26 -29.17
C ILE A 153 -10.09 -9.86 -28.29
N GLU A 154 -10.92 -10.81 -27.86
CA GLU A 154 -12.02 -10.50 -26.91
C GLU A 154 -11.47 -10.03 -25.54
N ARG A 155 -10.38 -10.62 -25.05
CA ARG A 155 -9.72 -10.09 -23.83
C ARG A 155 -9.17 -8.68 -24.04
N CYS A 156 -8.55 -8.41 -25.18
CA CYS A 156 -8.09 -7.07 -25.54
C CYS A 156 -9.25 -6.07 -25.55
N ARG A 157 -10.40 -6.47 -26.10
CA ARG A 157 -11.63 -5.67 -26.11
C ARG A 157 -12.08 -5.31 -24.70
N ASP A 158 -12.05 -6.26 -23.78
CA ASP A 158 -12.42 -6.00 -22.38
C ASP A 158 -11.48 -5.00 -21.71
N LEU A 159 -10.17 -5.03 -22.03
CA LEU A 159 -9.17 -4.09 -21.52
C LEU A 159 -9.29 -2.66 -22.07
N THR A 160 -10.10 -2.45 -23.13
CA THR A 160 -10.37 -1.10 -23.66
C THR A 160 -11.37 -0.32 -22.80
N ARG A 161 -12.06 -0.99 -21.88
CA ARG A 161 -13.02 -0.37 -20.96
C ARG A 161 -12.32 0.05 -19.67
N ASP A 162 -12.78 1.15 -19.08
CA ASP A 162 -12.42 1.52 -17.72
C ASP A 162 -13.36 0.87 -16.68
N GLY A 163 -13.12 1.12 -15.38
CA GLY A 163 -13.93 0.58 -14.30
C GLY A 163 -15.40 1.04 -14.30
N GLY A 164 -15.72 2.12 -15.03
CA GLY A 164 -17.08 2.62 -15.22
C GLY A 164 -17.74 2.13 -16.52
N GLY A 165 -17.04 1.33 -17.33
CA GLY A 165 -17.53 0.84 -18.62
C GLY A 165 -17.31 1.80 -19.79
N THR A 166 -16.62 2.92 -19.59
CA THR A 166 -16.27 3.86 -20.67
C THR A 166 -15.25 3.22 -21.59
N VAL A 167 -15.50 3.27 -22.89
CA VAL A 167 -14.62 2.68 -23.91
C VAL A 167 -13.59 3.71 -24.37
N ASP A 168 -12.32 3.34 -24.33
CA ASP A 168 -11.26 4.07 -25.04
C ASP A 168 -11.37 3.79 -26.54
N ARG A 169 -11.89 4.76 -27.30
CA ARG A 169 -12.15 4.61 -28.74
C ARG A 169 -10.89 4.29 -29.54
N ALA A 170 -9.77 4.96 -29.26
CA ALA A 170 -8.54 4.76 -30.02
C ALA A 170 -7.96 3.36 -29.79
N ARG A 171 -8.08 2.81 -28.57
CA ARG A 171 -7.70 1.43 -28.27
C ARG A 171 -8.68 0.42 -28.87
N ALA A 172 -9.98 0.71 -28.80
CA ALA A 172 -11.03 -0.13 -29.40
C ALA A 172 -10.86 -0.26 -30.92
N GLU A 173 -10.54 0.82 -31.62
CA GLU A 173 -10.26 0.80 -33.07
C GLU A 173 -9.09 -0.13 -33.42
N ARG A 174 -8.02 -0.15 -32.62
CA ARG A 174 -6.88 -1.07 -32.83
C ARG A 174 -7.29 -2.54 -32.66
N VAL A 175 -8.11 -2.84 -31.67
CA VAL A 175 -8.65 -4.18 -31.44
C VAL A 175 -9.56 -4.60 -32.61
N ASP A 176 -10.39 -3.68 -33.10
CA ASP A 176 -11.27 -3.92 -34.25
C ASP A 176 -10.48 -4.21 -35.54
N VAL A 177 -9.34 -3.55 -35.77
CA VAL A 177 -8.45 -3.85 -36.90
C VAL A 177 -7.91 -5.29 -36.82
N LEU A 178 -7.49 -5.76 -35.64
CA LEU A 178 -7.04 -7.14 -35.46
C LEU A 178 -8.18 -8.14 -35.67
N ARG A 179 -9.38 -7.82 -35.19
CA ARG A 179 -10.59 -8.64 -35.38
C ARG A 179 -10.92 -8.80 -36.86
N SER A 180 -10.97 -7.72 -37.62
CA SER A 180 -11.23 -7.78 -39.07
C SER A 180 -10.15 -8.57 -39.82
N ARG A 181 -8.87 -8.47 -39.41
CA ARG A 181 -7.79 -9.29 -39.96
C ARG A 181 -7.99 -10.78 -39.65
N LEU A 182 -8.38 -11.12 -38.42
CA LEU A 182 -8.66 -12.50 -38.02
C LEU A 182 -9.80 -13.10 -38.85
N ASP A 183 -10.90 -12.37 -39.01
CA ASP A 183 -12.07 -12.82 -39.76
C ASP A 183 -11.68 -13.12 -41.23
N ALA A 184 -10.92 -12.22 -41.86
CA ALA A 184 -10.43 -12.43 -43.22
C ALA A 184 -9.49 -13.65 -43.35
N LEU A 185 -8.64 -13.91 -42.35
CA LEU A 185 -7.78 -15.09 -42.33
C LEU A 185 -8.57 -16.38 -42.08
N ALA A 186 -9.55 -16.34 -41.18
CA ALA A 186 -10.42 -17.49 -40.90
C ALA A 186 -11.24 -17.90 -42.13
N GLU A 187 -11.76 -16.93 -42.87
CA GLU A 187 -12.44 -17.20 -44.14
C GLU A 187 -11.50 -17.83 -45.20
N ARG A 188 -10.26 -17.33 -45.31
CA ARG A 188 -9.26 -17.89 -46.24
C ARG A 188 -8.87 -19.31 -45.85
N ALA A 189 -8.64 -19.56 -44.56
CA ALA A 189 -8.35 -20.89 -44.02
C ALA A 189 -9.51 -21.86 -44.28
N GLY A 190 -10.75 -21.43 -44.11
CA GLY A 190 -11.95 -22.22 -44.41
C GLY A 190 -12.07 -22.60 -45.90
N ARG A 191 -11.45 -21.84 -46.80
CA ARG A 191 -11.32 -22.17 -48.23
C ARG A 191 -10.08 -23.01 -48.57
N GLY A 192 -9.31 -23.43 -47.57
CA GLY A 192 -8.11 -24.26 -47.74
C GLY A 192 -6.84 -23.49 -48.11
N ALA A 193 -6.82 -22.17 -47.99
CA ALA A 193 -5.60 -21.40 -48.23
C ALA A 193 -4.59 -21.58 -47.09
N ASP A 194 -3.30 -21.60 -47.41
CA ASP A 194 -2.24 -21.52 -46.39
C ASP A 194 -2.21 -20.11 -45.79
N VAL A 195 -2.53 -20.02 -44.51
CA VAL A 195 -2.54 -18.78 -43.73
C VAL A 195 -1.48 -18.77 -42.63
N SER A 196 -0.58 -19.75 -42.61
CA SER A 196 0.33 -20.00 -41.47
C SER A 196 1.19 -18.78 -41.13
N GLY A 197 1.77 -18.12 -42.14
CA GLY A 197 2.57 -16.91 -41.98
C GLY A 197 1.75 -15.70 -41.51
N PRO A 198 0.70 -15.28 -42.26
CA PRO A 198 -0.17 -14.18 -41.83
C PRO A 198 -0.84 -14.38 -40.45
N LEU A 199 -1.18 -15.62 -40.10
CA LEU A 199 -1.71 -15.97 -38.78
C LEU A 199 -0.65 -15.81 -37.68
N GLY A 200 0.59 -16.25 -37.92
CA GLY A 200 1.71 -16.03 -37.00
C GLY A 200 2.00 -14.55 -36.75
N GLN A 201 1.89 -13.71 -37.79
CA GLN A 201 2.01 -12.26 -37.62
C GLN A 201 0.87 -11.69 -36.77
N LEU A 202 -0.37 -12.15 -37.00
CA LEU A 202 -1.52 -11.69 -36.25
C LEU A 202 -1.45 -12.10 -34.77
N GLU A 203 -0.97 -13.30 -34.47
CA GLU A 203 -0.69 -13.76 -33.10
C GLU A 203 0.32 -12.83 -32.40
N SER A 204 1.41 -12.49 -33.08
CA SER A 204 2.41 -11.56 -32.56
C SER A 204 1.87 -10.15 -32.35
N ASP A 205 1.08 -9.64 -33.30
CA ASP A 205 0.46 -8.31 -33.22
C ASP A 205 -0.55 -8.25 -32.06
N SER A 206 -1.35 -9.30 -31.89
CA SER A 206 -2.34 -9.43 -30.82
C SER A 206 -1.67 -9.52 -29.45
N ALA A 207 -0.64 -10.35 -29.29
CA ALA A 207 0.05 -10.51 -28.01
C ALA A 207 0.72 -9.20 -27.55
N ARG A 208 1.30 -8.45 -28.50
CA ARG A 208 1.87 -7.13 -28.23
C ARG A 208 0.79 -6.14 -27.78
N LEU A 209 -0.36 -6.12 -28.46
CA LEU A 209 -1.47 -5.25 -28.08
C LEU A 209 -2.03 -5.62 -26.70
N GLU A 210 -2.23 -6.91 -26.41
CA GLU A 210 -2.71 -7.39 -25.10
C GLU A 210 -1.77 -6.92 -23.98
N ARG A 211 -0.46 -7.13 -24.17
CA ARG A 211 0.58 -6.68 -23.23
C ARG A 211 0.47 -5.18 -22.93
N ASP A 212 0.45 -4.35 -23.97
CA ASP A 212 0.41 -2.89 -23.83
C ASP A 212 -0.91 -2.42 -23.18
N LEU A 213 -2.04 -3.10 -23.48
CA LEU A 213 -3.33 -2.83 -22.85
C LEU A 213 -3.36 -3.21 -21.37
N ILE A 214 -2.78 -4.35 -20.99
CA ILE A 214 -2.66 -4.79 -19.59
C ILE A 214 -1.86 -3.76 -18.78
N ILE A 215 -0.70 -3.34 -19.28
CA ILE A 215 0.16 -2.34 -18.62
C ILE A 215 -0.61 -1.05 -18.44
N ALA A 216 -1.21 -0.51 -19.51
CA ALA A 216 -1.97 0.72 -19.46
C ALA A 216 -3.19 0.63 -18.51
N ALA A 217 -3.88 -0.52 -18.45
CA ALA A 217 -4.99 -0.73 -17.53
C ALA A 217 -4.52 -0.80 -16.06
N SER A 218 -3.38 -1.44 -15.81
CA SER A 218 -2.73 -1.47 -14.49
C SER A 218 -2.35 -0.06 -14.02
N GLU A 219 -1.69 0.73 -14.87
CA GLU A 219 -1.31 2.11 -14.58
C GLU A 219 -2.52 3.00 -14.27
N ARG A 220 -3.59 2.93 -15.08
CA ARG A 220 -4.83 3.68 -14.85
C ARG A 220 -5.43 3.37 -13.48
N ARG A 221 -5.56 2.09 -13.13
CA ARG A 221 -6.07 1.67 -11.81
C ARG A 221 -5.13 2.08 -10.67
N GLY A 222 -3.82 2.09 -10.91
CA GLY A 222 -2.82 2.63 -9.98
C GLY A 222 -3.07 4.10 -9.67
N LEU A 223 -3.17 4.92 -10.71
CA LEU A 223 -3.47 6.35 -10.60
C LEU A 223 -4.79 6.60 -9.86
N GLU A 224 -5.86 5.90 -10.24
CA GLU A 224 -7.17 6.09 -9.61
C GLU A 224 -7.15 5.78 -8.10
N ARG A 225 -6.48 4.69 -7.70
CA ARG A 225 -6.30 4.35 -6.28
C ARG A 225 -5.50 5.40 -5.53
N ASP A 226 -4.38 5.84 -6.09
CA ASP A 226 -3.51 6.83 -5.45
C ASP A 226 -4.21 8.19 -5.33
N ARG A 227 -5.06 8.54 -6.30
CA ARG A 227 -5.93 9.72 -6.22
C ARG A 227 -6.99 9.58 -5.13
N ARG A 228 -7.64 8.42 -5.02
CA ARG A 228 -8.57 8.16 -3.92
C ARG A 228 -7.86 8.27 -2.58
N ARG A 229 -6.66 7.70 -2.47
CA ARG A 229 -5.83 7.82 -1.26
C ARG A 229 -5.46 9.26 -0.93
N ALA A 230 -5.12 10.07 -1.94
CA ALA A 230 -4.84 11.49 -1.75
C ALA A 230 -6.06 12.23 -1.18
N ARG A 231 -7.27 11.97 -1.70
CA ARG A 231 -8.52 12.55 -1.17
C ARG A 231 -8.76 12.15 0.27
N GLU A 232 -8.65 10.86 0.59
CA GLU A 232 -8.82 10.36 1.97
C GLU A 232 -7.84 11.04 2.95
N LEU A 233 -6.59 11.22 2.54
CA LEU A 233 -5.56 11.90 3.35
C LEU A 233 -5.86 13.40 3.51
N ALA A 234 -6.30 14.06 2.45
CA ALA A 234 -6.68 15.48 2.49
C ALA A 234 -7.87 15.70 3.44
N GLU A 235 -8.94 14.91 3.29
CA GLU A 235 -10.11 14.97 4.17
C GLU A 235 -9.75 14.68 5.64
N ALA A 236 -8.85 13.71 5.88
CA ALA A 236 -8.37 13.42 7.23
C ALA A 236 -7.57 14.60 7.82
N ALA A 237 -6.77 15.28 7.01
CA ALA A 237 -6.04 16.47 7.43
C ALA A 237 -7.01 17.64 7.71
N GLU A 238 -7.98 17.90 6.86
CA GLU A 238 -9.00 18.93 7.07
C GLU A 238 -9.76 18.74 8.40
N ARG A 239 -10.15 17.48 8.71
CA ARG A 239 -10.80 17.16 9.99
C ARG A 239 -9.90 17.42 11.21
N ARG A 240 -8.58 17.28 11.08
CA ARG A 240 -7.62 17.51 12.17
C ARG A 240 -7.25 18.99 12.34
N GLU A 241 -7.37 19.79 11.29
CA GLU A 241 -6.87 21.18 11.26
C GLU A 241 -7.56 22.07 12.31
N VAL A 242 -8.89 21.98 12.42
CA VAL A 242 -9.67 22.82 13.36
C VAL A 242 -9.33 22.51 14.83
N PRO A 243 -9.42 21.26 15.32
CA PRO A 243 -9.01 20.93 16.69
C PRO A 243 -7.56 21.33 16.99
N LEU A 244 -6.65 21.19 16.02
CA LEU A 244 -5.25 21.57 16.19
C LEU A 244 -5.08 23.08 16.35
N ARG A 245 -5.82 23.89 15.58
CA ARG A 245 -5.85 25.35 15.76
C ARG A 245 -6.40 25.76 17.12
N GLU A 246 -7.44 25.08 17.61
CA GLU A 246 -8.00 25.31 18.94
C GLU A 246 -6.99 24.98 20.04
N LEU A 247 -6.25 23.87 19.92
CA LEU A 247 -5.15 23.52 20.84
C LEU A 247 -4.08 24.62 20.87
N VAL A 248 -3.65 25.10 19.70
CA VAL A 248 -2.67 26.19 19.60
C VAL A 248 -3.18 27.47 20.25
N ALA A 249 -4.42 27.86 19.97
CA ALA A 249 -5.05 29.03 20.56
C ALA A 249 -5.16 28.91 22.09
N ARG A 250 -5.54 27.72 22.58
CA ARG A 250 -5.60 27.41 24.01
C ARG A 250 -4.23 27.54 24.67
N CYS A 251 -3.19 26.92 24.11
CA CYS A 251 -1.84 26.97 24.66
C CYS A 251 -1.31 28.40 24.69
N ARG A 252 -1.51 29.19 23.63
CA ARG A 252 -1.10 30.61 23.58
C ARG A 252 -1.80 31.49 24.61
N ARG A 253 -3.03 31.15 24.99
CA ARG A 253 -3.76 31.84 26.05
C ARG A 253 -3.28 31.43 27.44
N GLU A 254 -2.98 30.14 27.63
CA GLU A 254 -2.73 29.55 28.95
C GLU A 254 -1.25 29.56 29.37
N ILE A 255 -0.30 29.66 28.44
CA ILE A 255 1.14 29.53 28.68
C ILE A 255 1.85 30.83 28.31
N ALA A 256 2.73 31.32 29.19
CA ALA A 256 3.41 32.60 29.04
C ALA A 256 4.39 32.61 27.85
N ASP A 257 5.13 31.51 27.69
CA ASP A 257 6.08 31.31 26.58
C ASP A 257 5.66 30.10 25.72
N PRO A 258 4.60 30.23 24.90
CA PRO A 258 4.11 29.13 24.09
C PRO A 258 5.07 28.83 22.92
N PRO A 259 5.05 27.59 22.37
CA PRO A 259 5.75 27.27 21.14
C PRO A 259 5.35 28.20 19.97
N ARG A 260 6.24 28.32 18.98
CA ARG A 260 6.06 29.23 17.81
C ARG A 260 5.76 28.51 16.50
N LEU A 261 5.44 27.22 16.54
CA LEU A 261 5.11 26.45 15.33
C LEU A 261 3.78 26.92 14.73
N ALA A 262 3.72 26.96 13.40
CA ALA A 262 2.49 27.27 12.65
C ALA A 262 1.70 25.99 12.34
N VAL A 263 0.37 26.10 12.28
CA VAL A 263 -0.48 25.02 11.77
C VAL A 263 -0.52 25.12 10.24
N PRO A 264 -0.10 24.07 9.49
CA PRO A 264 -0.25 24.03 8.05
C PRO A 264 -1.71 24.25 7.61
N ASP A 265 -1.89 24.93 6.49
CA ASP A 265 -3.19 25.22 5.87
C ASP A 265 -3.46 24.17 4.78
N VAL A 266 -4.38 23.24 5.04
CA VAL A 266 -4.66 22.10 4.15
C VAL A 266 -5.33 22.57 2.86
N SER A 267 -6.10 23.65 2.91
CA SER A 267 -6.81 24.21 1.75
C SER A 267 -5.87 24.64 0.61
N ARG A 268 -4.60 24.92 0.93
CA ARG A 268 -3.57 25.29 -0.05
C ARG A 268 -3.01 24.11 -0.84
N LEU A 269 -3.28 22.87 -0.43
CA LEU A 269 -2.78 21.68 -1.14
C LEU A 269 -3.55 21.41 -2.44
N GLY A 270 -4.80 21.87 -2.53
CA GLY A 270 -5.67 21.72 -3.69
C GLY A 270 -6.12 20.28 -3.94
N GLU A 271 -6.80 20.09 -5.07
CA GLU A 271 -7.27 18.77 -5.52
C GLU A 271 -6.14 17.84 -5.99
N PRO A 272 -6.30 16.51 -5.86
CA PRO A 272 -5.32 15.55 -6.37
C PRO A 272 -5.12 15.66 -7.89
N PRO A 273 -3.88 15.85 -8.37
CA PRO A 273 -3.55 15.95 -9.80
C PRO A 273 -3.94 14.71 -10.62
N LEU A 274 -4.02 14.89 -11.94
CA LEU A 274 -4.38 13.84 -12.90
C LEU A 274 -3.19 12.98 -13.33
N ASN A 275 -2.00 13.58 -13.45
CA ASN A 275 -0.80 12.89 -13.92
C ASN A 275 -0.04 12.24 -12.75
N ARG A 276 0.79 11.26 -13.08
CA ARG A 276 1.51 10.44 -12.09
C ARG A 276 2.48 11.25 -11.25
N GLU A 277 3.32 12.03 -11.90
CA GLU A 277 4.43 12.73 -11.26
C GLU A 277 3.93 13.78 -10.26
N GLU A 278 2.95 14.61 -10.66
CA GLU A 278 2.38 15.60 -9.76
C GLU A 278 1.56 14.95 -8.64
N LEU A 279 0.91 13.80 -8.89
CA LEU A 279 0.19 13.07 -7.86
C LEU A 279 1.14 12.50 -6.79
N ASP A 280 2.26 11.91 -7.21
CA ASP A 280 3.29 11.41 -6.29
C ASP A 280 3.86 12.57 -5.45
N ALA A 281 4.17 13.71 -6.08
CA ALA A 281 4.60 14.91 -5.37
C ALA A 281 3.52 15.45 -4.41
N HIS A 282 2.24 15.38 -4.79
CA HIS A 282 1.11 15.79 -3.96
C HIS A 282 0.96 14.88 -2.72
N LEU A 283 1.09 13.57 -2.88
CA LEU A 283 1.08 12.61 -1.77
C LEU A 283 2.24 12.83 -0.79
N VAL A 284 3.43 13.17 -1.29
CA VAL A 284 4.58 13.54 -0.45
C VAL A 284 4.26 14.79 0.38
N ARG A 285 3.65 15.81 -0.22
CA ARG A 285 3.22 17.02 0.51
C ARG A 285 2.18 16.71 1.57
N LEU A 286 1.17 15.90 1.27
CA LEU A 286 0.15 15.46 2.25
C LEU A 286 0.80 14.72 3.44
N THR A 287 1.75 13.84 3.15
CA THR A 287 2.50 13.11 4.20
C THR A 287 3.31 14.08 5.06
N ALA A 288 3.96 15.08 4.45
CA ALA A 288 4.69 16.12 5.18
C ALA A 288 3.77 16.96 6.08
N VAL A 289 2.56 17.29 5.61
CA VAL A 289 1.54 17.99 6.42
C VAL A 289 1.10 17.15 7.62
N GLY A 290 0.87 15.85 7.43
CA GLY A 290 0.57 14.94 8.53
C GLY A 290 1.65 14.95 9.61
N ARG A 291 2.93 14.84 9.22
CA ARG A 291 4.06 14.93 10.16
C ARG A 291 4.15 16.29 10.85
N ALA A 292 3.87 17.37 10.13
CA ALA A 292 3.85 18.71 10.70
C ALA A 292 2.73 18.87 11.74
N PHE A 293 1.55 18.28 11.50
CA PHE A 293 0.46 18.25 12.48
C PHE A 293 0.88 17.54 13.76
N ASP A 294 1.50 16.36 13.64
CA ASP A 294 1.96 15.61 14.81
C ASP A 294 3.02 16.40 15.60
N ALA A 295 3.93 17.10 14.92
CA ALA A 295 4.94 17.95 15.56
C ALA A 295 4.32 19.15 16.29
N VAL A 296 3.34 19.82 15.66
CA VAL A 296 2.59 20.94 16.28
C VAL A 296 1.82 20.45 17.50
N GLU A 297 1.09 19.34 17.36
CA GLU A 297 0.30 18.76 18.45
C GLU A 297 1.18 18.42 19.65
N ALA A 298 2.32 17.74 19.41
CA ALA A 298 3.27 17.40 20.45
C ALA A 298 3.84 18.65 21.14
N ALA A 299 4.28 19.64 20.36
CA ALA A 299 4.90 20.86 20.88
C ALA A 299 3.93 21.67 21.77
N TYR A 300 2.69 21.89 21.32
CA TYR A 300 1.71 22.70 22.07
C TYR A 300 1.04 21.94 23.21
N THR A 301 0.96 20.61 23.13
CA THR A 301 0.43 19.79 24.24
C THR A 301 1.42 19.66 25.39
N SER A 302 2.73 19.63 25.10
CA SER A 302 3.80 19.46 26.10
C SER A 302 3.70 20.43 27.30
N PRO A 303 3.69 21.77 27.12
CA PRO A 303 3.63 22.70 28.24
C PRO A 303 2.29 22.67 28.99
N LEU A 304 1.18 22.37 28.30
CA LEU A 304 -0.13 22.19 28.95
C LEU A 304 -0.15 20.95 29.85
N ARG A 305 0.40 19.82 29.37
CA ARG A 305 0.57 18.60 30.17
C ARG A 305 1.49 18.84 31.35
N GLU A 306 2.58 19.58 31.15
CA GLU A 306 3.50 19.89 32.23
C GLU A 306 2.82 20.74 33.33
N ARG A 307 2.10 21.79 32.95
CA ARG A 307 1.30 22.59 33.90
C ARG A 307 0.34 21.72 34.71
N ALA A 308 -0.37 20.80 34.05
CA ALA A 308 -1.28 19.87 34.73
C ALA A 308 -0.52 18.92 35.68
N ALA A 309 0.62 18.38 35.26
CA ALA A 309 1.46 17.51 36.06
C ALA A 309 2.00 18.21 37.32
N LEU A 310 2.40 19.48 37.21
CA LEU A 310 2.81 20.30 38.35
C LEU A 310 1.66 20.51 39.34
N GLY A 311 0.43 20.69 38.86
CA GLY A 311 -0.77 20.75 39.71
C GLY A 311 -1.02 19.46 40.49
N PHE A 312 -0.89 18.29 39.84
CA PHE A 312 -0.98 17.00 40.52
C PHE A 312 0.15 16.80 41.54
N ARG A 313 1.39 17.20 41.18
CA ARG A 313 2.53 17.12 42.09
C ARG A 313 2.34 18.00 43.33
N LEU A 314 1.85 19.23 43.17
CA LEU A 314 1.54 20.11 44.29
C LEU A 314 0.52 19.47 45.24
N ARG A 315 -0.54 18.85 44.71
CA ARG A 315 -1.55 18.16 45.55
C ARG A 315 -0.92 17.07 46.40
N ALA A 316 -0.09 16.20 45.80
CA ALA A 316 0.60 15.14 46.54
C ALA A 316 1.59 15.69 47.59
N LEU A 317 2.31 16.77 47.26
CA LEU A 317 3.22 17.42 48.22
C LEU A 317 2.45 18.03 49.40
N ARG A 318 1.26 18.59 49.17
CA ARG A 318 0.39 19.13 50.23
C ARG A 318 -0.10 18.05 51.17
N GLU A 319 -0.58 16.93 50.64
CA GLU A 319 -1.01 15.78 51.45
C GLU A 319 0.11 15.26 52.35
N ARG A 320 1.34 15.15 51.81
CA ARG A 320 2.53 14.79 52.60
C ARG A 320 2.83 15.84 53.67
N ALA A 321 2.80 17.12 53.30
CA ALA A 321 3.07 18.24 54.20
C ALA A 321 2.03 18.35 55.34
N GLU A 322 0.79 17.93 55.09
CA GLU A 322 -0.25 17.82 56.12
C GLU A 322 0.08 16.68 57.09
N GLY A 323 0.49 15.51 56.58
CA GLY A 323 0.87 14.35 57.40
C GLY A 323 2.05 14.59 58.34
N ASN A 324 3.02 15.43 57.95
CA ASN A 324 4.18 15.79 58.79
C ASN A 324 4.04 17.15 59.51
N GLY A 325 2.88 17.80 59.41
CA GLY A 325 2.59 19.09 60.05
C GLY A 325 3.26 20.31 59.43
N ARG A 326 4.06 20.16 58.36
CA ARG A 326 4.76 21.28 57.71
C ARG A 326 3.82 22.21 56.94
N ALA A 327 2.66 21.71 56.49
CA ALA A 327 1.66 22.49 55.76
C ALA A 327 1.09 23.66 56.57
N ALA A 328 0.96 23.51 57.89
CA ALA A 328 0.39 24.54 58.77
C ALA A 328 1.41 25.60 59.24
N THR A 329 2.69 25.44 58.90
CA THR A 329 3.72 26.42 59.26
C THR A 329 3.57 27.71 58.43
N PRO A 330 3.98 28.88 58.93
CA PRO A 330 3.92 30.12 58.14
C PRO A 330 4.63 30.01 56.79
N VAL A 331 5.77 29.31 56.75
CA VAL A 331 6.54 29.07 55.52
C VAL A 331 5.80 28.12 54.56
N GLY A 332 5.18 27.05 55.08
CA GLY A 332 4.39 26.11 54.28
C GLY A 332 3.14 26.76 53.67
N LEU A 333 2.46 27.62 54.43
CA LEU A 333 1.30 28.38 53.94
C LEU A 333 1.69 29.37 52.84
N ALA A 334 2.74 30.18 53.07
CA ALA A 334 3.21 31.15 52.09
C ALA A 334 3.67 30.47 50.78
N ALA A 335 4.47 29.40 50.89
CA ALA A 335 4.93 28.66 49.72
C ALA A 335 3.77 28.00 48.95
N ALA A 336 2.76 27.46 49.64
CA ALA A 336 1.57 26.89 48.98
C ALA A 336 0.76 27.94 48.22
N GLU A 337 0.64 29.15 48.78
CA GLU A 337 -0.05 30.26 48.14
C GLU A 337 0.69 30.73 46.88
N GLU A 338 2.01 30.90 46.95
CA GLU A 338 2.83 31.31 45.80
C GLU A 338 2.77 30.30 44.65
N VAL A 339 2.89 28.99 44.94
CA VAL A 339 2.81 27.96 43.90
C VAL A 339 1.42 27.96 43.25
N ARG A 340 0.36 28.08 44.06
CA ARG A 340 -1.01 28.12 43.56
C ARG A 340 -1.23 29.34 42.66
N ALA A 341 -0.79 30.51 43.10
CA ALA A 341 -0.88 31.74 42.30
C ALA A 341 -0.14 31.60 40.96
N ALA A 342 1.05 31.01 40.94
CA ALA A 342 1.80 30.76 39.71
C ALA A 342 1.12 29.76 38.76
N LEU A 343 0.51 28.69 39.29
CA LEU A 343 -0.20 27.68 38.49
C LEU A 343 -1.56 28.18 37.96
N GLU A 344 -2.25 29.03 38.73
CA GLU A 344 -3.55 29.60 38.37
C GLU A 344 -3.44 30.84 37.45
N ALA A 345 -2.26 31.46 37.38
CA ALA A 345 -1.99 32.58 36.48
C ALA A 345 -2.34 32.25 35.01
N VAL A 346 -2.92 33.21 34.32
CA VAL A 346 -3.22 33.15 32.88
C VAL A 346 -2.67 34.42 32.22
N PRO A 347 -1.58 34.33 31.45
CA PRO A 347 -0.83 33.11 31.10
C PRO A 347 0.09 32.59 32.23
N CYS A 348 0.28 31.27 32.31
CA CYS A 348 1.15 30.61 33.30
C CYS A 348 2.60 30.50 32.80
N SER A 349 3.57 30.91 33.62
CA SER A 349 4.98 30.59 33.38
C SER A 349 5.31 29.21 33.94
N VAL A 350 5.39 28.20 33.07
CA VAL A 350 5.71 26.81 33.44
C VAL A 350 7.08 26.69 34.13
N PRO A 351 8.15 27.38 33.67
CA PRO A 351 9.43 27.34 34.38
C PRO A 351 9.36 27.89 35.81
N LEU A 352 8.63 29.00 36.02
CA LEU A 352 8.43 29.57 37.36
C LEU A 352 7.61 28.63 38.24
N ALA A 353 6.48 28.11 37.73
CA ALA A 353 5.64 27.18 38.46
C ALA A 353 6.41 25.91 38.86
N ARG A 354 7.27 25.39 37.96
CA ARG A 354 8.16 24.26 38.25
C ARG A 354 9.09 24.57 39.42
N HIS A 355 9.76 25.71 39.37
CA HIS A 355 10.66 26.15 40.43
C HIS A 355 9.95 26.28 41.78
N LEU A 356 8.76 26.89 41.80
CA LEU A 356 7.98 27.05 43.03
C LEU A 356 7.49 25.70 43.58
N VAL A 357 7.07 24.76 42.73
CA VAL A 357 6.73 23.39 43.18
C VAL A 357 7.94 22.68 43.80
N GLU A 358 9.13 22.85 43.23
CA GLU A 358 10.37 22.30 43.79
C GLU A 358 10.74 22.94 45.13
N GLN A 359 10.60 24.27 45.24
CA GLN A 359 10.77 24.98 46.51
C GLN A 359 9.76 24.50 47.56
N TYR A 360 8.50 24.32 47.18
CA TYR A 360 7.46 23.79 48.07
C TYR A 360 7.81 22.40 48.60
N ASP A 361 8.31 21.50 47.73
CA ASP A 361 8.84 20.20 48.18
C ASP A 361 9.94 20.41 49.22
N VAL A 362 10.94 21.25 48.95
CA VAL A 362 12.06 21.48 49.87
C VAL A 362 11.60 22.00 51.24
N VAL A 363 10.73 23.00 51.29
CA VAL A 363 10.29 23.58 52.58
C VAL A 363 9.35 22.66 53.36
N THR A 364 8.66 21.74 52.70
CA THR A 364 7.74 20.77 53.31
C THR A 364 8.32 19.38 53.56
N ARG A 365 9.60 19.16 53.27
CA ARG A 365 10.30 17.92 53.62
C ARG A 365 10.29 17.68 55.12
N ASP A 366 10.33 16.41 55.48
CA ASP A 366 10.55 15.98 56.86
C ASP A 366 11.89 16.51 57.37
N LEU A 367 11.87 17.03 58.60
CA LEU A 367 13.09 17.42 59.28
C LEU A 367 13.81 16.15 59.74
N PRO A 368 15.15 16.09 59.63
CA PRO A 368 15.90 14.97 60.19
C PRO A 368 15.61 14.87 61.70
N HIS A 369 15.23 13.68 62.16
CA HIS A 369 15.12 13.41 63.58
C HIS A 369 16.51 13.57 64.21
N HIS A 370 16.68 14.55 65.10
CA HIS A 370 17.83 14.56 66.01
C HIS A 370 17.68 13.34 66.93
N GLU A 371 18.47 12.29 66.71
CA GLU A 371 18.67 11.28 67.75
C GLU A 371 19.23 11.99 69.00
N PRO A 372 18.61 11.80 70.18
CA PRO A 372 19.15 12.37 71.41
C PRO A 372 20.55 11.81 71.65
N ALA A 373 21.52 12.71 71.85
CA ALA A 373 22.91 12.33 72.11
C ALA A 373 22.99 11.33 73.27
N PRO A 374 23.78 10.25 73.16
CA PRO A 374 23.87 9.25 74.22
C PRO A 374 24.39 9.91 75.50
N HIS A 375 23.59 9.83 76.56
CA HIS A 375 23.96 10.31 77.89
C HIS A 375 25.32 9.73 78.30
N ARG A 376 26.34 10.60 78.43
CA ARG A 376 27.61 10.24 79.07
C ARG A 376 27.30 9.83 80.51
N LYS A 377 27.49 8.54 80.83
CA LYS A 377 27.48 8.06 82.21
C LYS A 377 28.63 8.75 82.96
N ALA A 378 28.30 9.49 84.01
CA ALA A 378 29.28 9.99 84.96
C ALA A 378 29.78 8.82 85.82
N THR A 379 31.09 8.62 85.83
CA THR A 379 31.80 7.67 86.70
C THR A 379 32.22 8.40 87.98
N PRO A 380 31.95 7.86 89.16
CA PRO A 380 32.87 7.91 90.28
C PRO A 380 33.71 6.63 90.36
#